data_AF-A0A0L7RGY9-F1
#
_entry.id   AF-A0A0L7RGY9-F1
#
_cell.length_a   1.000
_cell.length_b   1.000
_cell.length_c   1.000
_cell.angle_alpha   90.00
_cell.angle_beta   90.00
_cell.angle_gamma   90.00
#
_symmetry.space_group_name_H-M   'P 1'
#
loop_
_entity.id
_entity.type
_entity.pdbx_description
1 polymer ?
#
loop_
_entity_poly.entity_id
_entity_poly.type
_entity_poly.pdbx_seq_one_letter_code
_entity_poly.pdbx_strand_id
1 'polypeptide(L)' 'TPSLFPTDYHFFKHFGNFLREKIFRNKDDAVKTFVEFIHSRTPDFYCNGIGTLVERWKKCIESNGNYFD' A
#
# COMPACT_ATOMS: atom_id res chain seq x y z
N THR A 1 13.31 -1.64 -5.55
CA THR A 1 12.16 -2.36 -6.13
C THR A 1 10.94 -2.02 -5.28
N PRO A 2 9.78 -1.65 -5.85
CA PRO A 2 8.57 -1.25 -5.10
C PRO A 2 8.15 -2.26 -4.00
N SER A 3 8.58 -3.52 -4.14
CA SER A 3 8.42 -4.61 -3.17
C SER A 3 9.06 -4.37 -1.79
N LEU A 4 9.85 -3.31 -1.60
CA LEU A 4 10.51 -2.98 -0.33
C LEU A 4 9.96 -1.74 0.38
N PHE A 5 9.10 -0.96 -0.25
CA PHE A 5 8.52 0.24 0.36
C PHE A 5 7.10 -0.06 0.85
N PRO A 6 6.83 0.00 2.17
CA PRO A 6 5.49 -0.28 2.71
C PRO A 6 4.40 0.60 2.07
N THR A 7 4.75 1.82 1.68
CA THR A 7 3.84 2.71 0.95
C THR A 7 3.42 2.11 -0.39
N ASP A 8 4.34 1.50 -1.13
CA ASP A 8 4.06 0.95 -2.47
C ASP A 8 3.39 -0.42 -2.39
N TYR A 9 4.01 -1.39 -1.69
CA TYR A 9 3.53 -2.77 -1.69
C TYR A 9 2.29 -3.00 -0.82
N HIS A 10 2.03 -2.12 0.15
CA HIS A 10 0.91 -2.26 1.07
C HIS A 10 -0.09 -1.10 0.94
N PHE A 11 0.30 0.13 1.27
CA PHE A 11 -0.64 1.24 1.33
C PHE A 11 -1.28 1.52 -0.04
N PHE A 12 -0.48 1.76 -1.09
CA PHE A 12 -0.99 2.05 -2.43
C PHE A 12 -1.60 0.84 -3.11
N LYS A 13 -1.15 -0.37 -2.82
CA LYS A 13 -1.83 -1.60 -3.26
C LYS A 13 -3.28 -1.64 -2.78
N HIS A 14 -3.51 -1.42 -1.48
CA HIS A 14 -4.85 -1.41 -0.92
C HIS A 14 -5.65 -0.18 -1.34
N PHE A 15 -5.01 0.98 -1.45
CA PHE A 15 -5.65 2.20 -1.94
C PHE A 15 -6.12 2.05 -3.38
N GLY A 16 -5.29 1.51 -4.28
CA GLY A 16 -5.66 1.23 -5.67
C GLY A 16 -6.86 0.29 -5.78
N ASN A 17 -6.95 -0.71 -4.91
CA ASN A 17 -8.14 -1.57 -4.84
C ASN A 17 -9.38 -0.80 -4.33
N PHE A 18 -9.23 0.07 -3.35
CA PHE A 18 -10.31 0.93 -2.84
C PHE A 18 -10.80 1.95 -3.89
N LEU A 19 -9.91 2.39 -4.77
CA LEU A 19 -10.21 3.31 -5.86
C LEU A 19 -10.91 2.65 -7.05
N ARG A 20 -10.93 1.31 -7.12
CA ARG A 20 -11.53 0.59 -8.25
C ARG A 20 -12.98 1.03 -8.43
N GLU A 21 -13.34 1.36 -9.67
CA GLU A 21 -14.68 1.83 -10.08
C GLU A 21 -15.12 3.20 -9.53
N LYS A 22 -14.25 3.96 -8.86
CA LYS A 22 -14.55 5.34 -8.46
C LYS A 22 -14.27 6.33 -9.60
N ILE A 23 -15.21 7.26 -9.83
CA ILE A 23 -15.07 8.36 -10.77
C ILE A 23 -15.10 9.68 -9.98
N PHE A 24 -14.08 10.52 -10.15
CA PHE A 24 -13.97 11.81 -9.48
C PHE A 24 -14.35 12.93 -10.46
N ARG A 25 -15.21 13.87 -10.02
CA ARG A 25 -15.61 15.01 -10.87
C ARG A 25 -14.70 16.22 -10.69
N ASN A 26 -14.01 16.30 -9.56
CA ASN A 26 -13.11 17.37 -9.20
C ASN A 26 -12.05 16.89 -8.19
N LYS A 27 -11.16 17.80 -7.81
CA LYS A 27 -10.09 17.54 -6.83
C LYS A 27 -10.64 17.22 -5.43
N ASP A 28 -11.71 17.89 -5.01
CA ASP A 28 -12.25 17.75 -3.66
C ASP A 28 -12.86 16.35 -3.45
N ASP A 29 -13.50 15.78 -4.48
CA ASP A 29 -13.98 14.38 -4.47
C ASP A 29 -12.82 13.38 -4.25
N ALA A 30 -11.68 13.62 -4.91
CA ALA A 30 -10.49 12.78 -4.79
C ALA A 30 -9.85 12.91 -3.39
N VAL A 31 -9.72 14.15 -2.88
CA VAL A 31 -9.19 14.41 -1.53
C VAL A 31 -10.08 13.78 -0.47
N LYS A 32 -11.41 13.93 -0.57
CA LYS A 32 -12.37 13.31 0.35
C LYS A 32 -12.24 11.79 0.34
N THR A 33 -12.14 11.18 -0.84
CA THR A 33 -11.98 9.73 -0.98
C THR A 33 -10.68 9.22 -0.35
N PHE A 34 -9.60 9.99 -0.44
CA PHE A 34 -8.34 9.66 0.22
C PHE A 34 -8.46 9.71 1.76
N VAL A 35 -9.14 10.73 2.30
CA VAL A 35 -9.41 10.84 3.73
C VAL A 35 -10.30 9.69 4.22
N GLU A 36 -11.36 9.36 3.48
CA GLU A 36 -12.22 8.20 3.76
C GLU A 36 -11.42 6.89 3.79
N PHE A 37 -10.50 6.71 2.85
CA PHE A 37 -9.63 5.54 2.83
C PHE A 37 -8.81 5.44 4.12
N ILE A 38 -8.13 6.52 4.52
CA ILE A 38 -7.31 6.55 5.74
C ILE A 38 -8.17 6.26 6.98
N HIS A 39 -9.31 6.93 7.12
CA HIS A 39 -10.19 6.75 8.28
C HIS A 39 -10.82 5.35 8.35
N SER A 40 -10.94 4.65 7.21
CA SER A 40 -11.43 3.28 7.17
C SER A 40 -10.39 2.22 7.58
N ARG A 41 -9.12 2.59 7.77
CA ARG A 41 -8.06 1.66 8.18
C ARG A 41 -7.93 1.61 9.70
N THR A 42 -7.75 0.41 10.24
CA THR A 42 -7.40 0.21 11.64
C THR A 42 -5.89 0.44 11.87
N PRO A 43 -5.41 0.67 13.10
CA PRO A 43 -3.98 0.70 13.40
C PRO A 43 -3.25 -0.56 12.90
N ASP A 44 -3.88 -1.73 13.04
CA ASP A 44 -3.32 -3.02 12.59
C ASP A 44 -3.01 -3.07 11.10
N PHE A 45 -3.75 -2.33 10.26
CA PHE A 45 -3.43 -2.21 8.84
C PHE A 45 -2.00 -1.70 8.64
N TYR A 46 -1.65 -0.59 9.31
CA TYR A 46 -0.32 0.00 9.22
C TYR A 46 0.75 -0.88 9.85
N CYS A 47 0.44 -1.48 11.02
CA CYS A 47 1.34 -2.43 11.69
C CYS A 47 1.66 -3.63 10.80
N ASN A 48 0.67 -4.20 10.10
CA ASN A 48 0.87 -5.31 9.17
C ASN A 48 1.73 -4.91 7.96
N GLY A 49 1.48 -3.72 7.40
CA GLY A 49 2.30 -3.16 6.33
C GLY A 49 3.78 -3.10 6.71
N ILE A 50 4.10 -2.56 7.88
CA ILE A 50 5.49 -2.43 8.38
C ILE A 50 6.05 -3.79 8.82
N GLY A 51 5.24 -4.62 9.50
CA GLY A 51 5.68 -5.90 10.06
C GLY A 51 6.13 -6.91 9.00
N THR A 52 5.63 -6.80 7.77
CA THR A 52 6.05 -7.66 6.64
C THR A 52 7.40 -7.27 6.03
N LEU A 53 8.01 -6.16 6.45
CA LEU A 53 9.27 -5.66 5.89
C LEU A 53 10.43 -6.64 6.10
N VAL A 54 10.49 -7.29 7.27
CA VAL A 54 11.54 -8.28 7.58
C VAL A 54 11.47 -9.48 6.63
N GLU A 55 10.27 -9.97 6.32
CA GLU A 55 10.09 -11.06 5.36
C GLU A 55 10.50 -10.64 3.95
N ARG A 56 10.12 -9.42 3.54
CA ARG A 56 10.47 -8.88 2.22
C ARG A 56 11.97 -8.65 2.06
N TRP A 57 12.68 -8.22 3.10
CA TRP A 57 14.14 -8.14 3.08
C TRP A 57 14.79 -9.51 2.90
N LYS A 58 14.29 -10.55 3.57
CA LYS A 58 14.77 -11.92 3.37
C LYS A 58 14.60 -12.37 1.91
N LYS A 59 13.41 -12.18 1.35
CA LYS A 59 13.13 -12.50 -0.07
C LYS A 59 14.05 -11.75 -1.03
N CYS A 60 14.38 -10.49 -0.73
CA CYS A 60 15.33 -9.70 -1.53
C CYS A 60 16.72 -10.35 -1.56
N ILE A 61 17.21 -10.80 -0.40
CA ILE A 61 18.51 -11.47 -0.27
C ILE A 61 18.49 -12.81 -0.99
N GLU A 62 17.46 -13.63 -0.77
CA GLU A 62 17.28 -14.94 -1.42
C GLU A 62 17.16 -14.81 -2.95
N SER A 63 16.63 -13.69 -3.42
CA SER A 63 16.50 -13.38 -4.85
C SER A 63 17.78 -12.79 -5.45
N ASN A 64 18.89 -12.69 -4.70
CA ASN A 64 20.12 -12.00 -5.11
C ASN A 64 19.85 -10.57 -5.61
N GLY A 65 18.90 -9.86 -4.99
CA GLY A 65 18.51 -8.50 -5.36
C GLY A 65 17.58 -8.39 -6.57
N ASN A 66 17.14 -9.50 -7.17
CA ASN A 66 16.11 -9.48 -8.21
C ASN A 66 14.74 -9.07 -7.65
N TYR A 67 13.82 -8.71 -8.54
CA TYR A 67 12.43 -8.43 -8.18
C TYR A 67 11.72 -9.68 -7.67
N PHE A 68 10.81 -9.48 -6.70
CA PHE A 68 9.99 -10.52 -6.07
C PHE A 68 8.65 -9.91 -5.63
N ASP A 69 7.65 -10.77 -5.46
CA ASP A 69 6.28 -10.39 -5.02
C ASP A 69 6.10 -10.48 -3.48
#